data_AF-A0A6G3XGB7-F1
#
_entry.id   AF-A0A6G3XGB7-F1
#
_cell.length_a   1.000
_cell.length_b   1.000
_cell.length_c   1.000
_cell.angle_alpha   90.00
_cell.angle_beta   90.00
_cell.angle_gamma   90.00
#
_symmetry.space_group_name_H-M   'P 1'
#
loop_
_entity.id
_entity.type
_entity.pdbx_description
1 polymer ?
#
loop_
_entity_poly.entity_id
_entity_poly.type
_entity_poly.pdbx_seq_one_letter_code
_entity_poly.pdbx_strand_id
1 'polypeptide(L)'
;HVRRPAPDAHELEAAVRAVRSARRPLIVAGGGIRHSAAEETLAAFTAATRIPVATTQAGKGALRHDHPADVGGIGHTGTATADELARTADLVIGV
;
A
#
# COMPACT_ATOMS: atom_id res chain seq x y z
N HIS A 1 -1.29 -16.97 18.36
CA HIS A 1 -1.68 -15.58 18.73
C HIS A 1 -0.57 -14.64 18.28
N VAL A 2 -0.80 -13.81 17.26
CA VAL A 2 0.19 -12.83 16.77
C VAL A 2 -0.07 -11.51 17.50
N ARG A 3 0.93 -10.97 18.21
CA ARG A 3 0.79 -9.66 18.87
C ARG A 3 0.67 -8.56 17.81
N ARG A 4 -0.31 -7.66 17.99
CA ARG A 4 -0.54 -6.47 17.15
C ARG A 4 -0.41 -5.21 18.02
N PRO A 5 0.81 -4.82 18.42
CA PRO A 5 1.00 -3.61 19.21
C PRO A 5 0.54 -2.39 18.42
N ALA A 6 -0.01 -1.39 19.11
CA ALA A 6 -0.25 -0.09 18.50
C ALA A 6 1.08 0.55 18.10
N PRO A 7 1.13 1.32 17.00
CA PRO A 7 2.30 2.11 16.66
C PRO A 7 2.57 3.16 17.73
N ASP A 8 3.82 3.60 17.85
CA ASP A 8 4.15 4.77 18.64
C ASP A 8 3.42 6.01 18.09
N ALA A 9 2.91 6.86 18.98
CA ALA A 9 2.09 8.00 18.59
C ALA A 9 2.87 9.03 17.75
N HIS A 10 4.14 9.28 18.08
CA HIS A 10 4.97 10.22 17.35
C HIS A 10 5.37 9.69 15.97
N GLU A 11 5.68 8.39 15.87
CA GLU A 11 5.94 7.75 14.59
C GLU A 11 4.70 7.75 13.69
N LEU A 12 3.52 7.48 14.25
CA LEU A 12 2.26 7.56 13.52
C LEU A 12 1.99 8.97 13.00
N GLU A 13 2.18 10.00 13.82
CA GLU A 13 2.03 11.39 13.39
C GLU A 13 3.02 11.77 12.27
N ALA A 14 4.27 11.28 12.35
CA ALA A 14 5.26 11.50 11.31
C ALA A 14 4.85 10.84 9.99
N ALA A 15 4.35 9.61 10.03
CA ALA A 15 3.82 8.91 8.86
C ALA A 15 2.63 9.67 8.25
N VAL A 16 1.67 10.13 9.07
CA VAL A 16 0.53 10.92 8.60
C VAL A 16 0.98 12.21 7.91
N ARG A 17 1.97 12.93 8.47
CA ARG A 17 2.53 14.14 7.85
C ARG A 17 3.17 13.83 6.49
N ALA A 18 3.96 12.75 6.40
CA ALA A 18 4.58 12.33 5.14
C ALA A 18 3.52 11.97 4.08
N VAL A 19 2.50 11.18 4.46
CA VAL A 19 1.40 10.79 3.56
C VAL A 19 0.65 12.03 3.05
N ARG A 20 0.41 13.03 3.90
CA ARG A 20 -0.30 14.25 3.51
C ARG A 20 0.52 15.21 2.65
N SER A 21 1.85 15.19 2.76
CA SER A 21 2.74 16.07 1.97
C SER A 21 3.18 15.45 0.65
N ALA A 22 3.08 14.13 0.50
CA ALA A 22 3.43 13.41 -0.72
C ALA A 22 2.52 13.84 -1.89
N ARG A 23 3.13 14.15 -3.03
CA ARG A 23 2.42 14.49 -4.27
C ARG A 23 2.19 13.28 -5.16
N ARG A 24 3.03 12.25 -5.01
CA ARG A 24 3.01 11.02 -5.79
C ARG A 24 3.23 9.81 -4.87
N PRO A 25 2.39 9.62 -3.83
CA PRO A 25 2.51 8.47 -2.96
C PRO A 25 2.15 7.18 -3.71
N LEU A 26 2.76 6.07 -3.30
CA LEU A 26 2.42 4.72 -3.73
C LEU A 26 2.34 3.81 -2.49
N ILE A 27 1.30 2.99 -2.41
CA ILE A 27 1.24 1.88 -1.45
C ILE A 27 1.83 0.63 -2.10
N VAL A 28 2.69 -0.09 -1.39
CA VAL A 28 3.19 -1.41 -1.79
C VAL A 28 2.67 -2.44 -0.78
N ALA A 29 1.68 -3.22 -1.21
CA ALA A 29 1.03 -4.23 -0.39
C ALA A 29 1.73 -5.60 -0.48
N GLY A 30 2.09 -6.13 0.68
CA GLY A 30 2.71 -7.41 0.94
C GLY A 30 1.73 -8.49 1.38
N GLY A 31 2.25 -9.68 1.67
CA GLY A 31 1.44 -10.78 2.21
C GLY A 31 0.80 -10.47 3.56
N GLY A 32 1.31 -9.46 4.28
CA GLY A 32 0.81 -9.00 5.57
C GLY A 32 -0.66 -8.61 5.56
N ILE A 33 -1.18 -8.09 4.42
CA ILE A 33 -2.60 -7.76 4.26
C ILE A 33 -3.48 -8.99 4.50
N ARG A 34 -3.21 -10.09 3.78
CA ARG A 34 -3.97 -11.34 3.93
C ARG A 34 -3.75 -11.98 5.28
N HIS A 35 -2.52 -11.98 5.79
CA HIS A 35 -2.23 -12.54 7.12
C HIS A 35 -2.92 -11.76 8.25
N SER A 36 -3.26 -10.50 8.00
CA SER A 36 -3.91 -9.62 8.97
C SER A 36 -5.43 -9.52 8.79
N ALA A 37 -5.99 -10.08 7.71
CA ALA A 37 -7.36 -9.87 7.24
C ALA A 37 -7.68 -8.37 7.06
N ALA A 38 -6.78 -7.65 6.39
CA ALA A 38 -6.81 -6.20 6.25
C ALA A 38 -7.28 -5.70 4.87
N GLU A 39 -7.85 -6.57 4.03
CA GLU A 39 -8.30 -6.25 2.68
C GLU A 39 -9.33 -5.11 2.67
N GLU A 40 -10.35 -5.17 3.53
CA GLU A 40 -11.37 -4.12 3.65
C GLU A 40 -10.79 -2.80 4.17
N THR A 41 -9.87 -2.88 5.15
CA THR A 41 -9.17 -1.71 5.69
C THR A 41 -8.32 -1.03 4.61
N LEU A 42 -7.60 -1.81 3.80
CA LEU A 42 -6.82 -1.29 2.68
C LEU A 42 -7.76 -0.64 1.65
N ALA A 43 -8.84 -1.31 1.25
CA ALA A 43 -9.80 -0.75 0.30
C ALA A 43 -10.40 0.58 0.79
N ALA A 44 -10.79 0.66 2.06
CA ALA A 44 -11.30 1.89 2.67
C ALA A 44 -10.24 3.01 2.71
N PHE A 45 -9.00 2.68 3.10
CA PHE A 45 -7.90 3.65 3.10
C PHE A 45 -7.63 4.19 1.69
N THR A 46 -7.67 3.32 0.70
CA THR A 46 -7.42 3.67 -0.70
C THR A 46 -8.57 4.49 -1.29
N ALA A 47 -9.82 4.20 -0.91
CA ALA A 47 -10.98 5.00 -1.30
C ALA A 47 -10.92 6.44 -0.72
N ALA A 48 -10.45 6.59 0.52
CA ALA A 48 -10.32 7.89 1.18
C ALA A 48 -9.16 8.73 0.63
N THR A 49 -8.04 8.09 0.29
CA THR A 49 -6.79 8.79 -0.06
C THR A 49 -6.53 8.86 -1.56
N ARG A 50 -7.14 7.96 -2.35
CA ARG A 50 -6.89 7.76 -3.79
C ARG A 50 -5.43 7.42 -4.13
N ILE A 51 -4.67 6.92 -3.17
CA ILE A 51 -3.28 6.51 -3.38
C ILE A 51 -3.27 5.19 -4.18
N PRO A 52 -2.52 5.05 -5.29
CA PRO A 52 -2.43 3.78 -6.01
C PRO A 52 -1.78 2.68 -5.16
N VAL A 53 -2.15 1.43 -5.42
CA VAL A 53 -1.66 0.24 -4.70
C VAL A 53 -1.00 -0.71 -5.69
N ALA A 54 0.30 -0.90 -5.54
CA ALA A 54 1.03 -2.00 -6.17
C ALA A 54 1.13 -3.18 -5.20
N THR A 55 1.21 -4.41 -5.72
CA THR A 55 1.30 -5.62 -4.88
C THR A 55 2.61 -6.35 -5.10
N THR A 56 3.21 -6.85 -4.03
CA THR A 56 4.25 -7.89 -4.15
C THR A 56 3.62 -9.21 -4.59
N GLN A 57 4.43 -10.19 -4.98
CA GLN A 57 3.92 -11.55 -5.27
C GLN A 57 3.13 -12.15 -4.10
N ALA A 58 3.59 -11.92 -2.86
CA ALA A 58 2.90 -12.38 -1.66
C ALA A 58 1.62 -11.56 -1.36
N GLY A 59 1.59 -10.29 -1.75
CA GLY A 59 0.47 -9.38 -1.54
C GLY A 59 -0.62 -9.46 -2.61
N LYS A 60 -0.45 -10.28 -3.66
CA LYS A 60 -1.50 -10.49 -4.66
C LYS A 60 -2.82 -10.89 -3.98
N GLY A 61 -3.90 -10.20 -4.36
CA GLY A 61 -5.22 -10.33 -3.74
C GLY A 61 -5.47 -9.37 -2.58
N ALA A 62 -4.54 -8.43 -2.27
CA ALA A 62 -4.76 -7.38 -1.27
C ALA A 62 -5.94 -6.44 -1.61
N LEU A 63 -6.25 -6.30 -2.90
CA LEU A 63 -7.46 -5.67 -3.42
C LEU A 63 -8.17 -6.63 -4.38
N ARG A 64 -9.46 -6.35 -4.64
CA ARG A 64 -10.20 -7.02 -5.72
C ARG A 64 -9.56 -6.67 -7.07
N HIS A 65 -9.50 -7.63 -7.99
CA HIS A 65 -8.77 -7.51 -9.26
C HIS A 65 -9.20 -6.35 -10.18
N ASP A 66 -10.39 -5.79 -9.96
CA ASP A 66 -10.98 -4.67 -10.70
C ASP A 66 -11.05 -3.39 -9.85
N HIS A 67 -10.41 -3.37 -8.67
CA HIS A 67 -10.40 -2.19 -7.82
C HIS A 67 -9.62 -1.07 -8.53
N PRO A 68 -10.16 0.15 -8.63
CA PRO A 68 -9.58 1.22 -9.46
C PRO A 68 -8.20 1.68 -9.01
N ALA A 69 -7.80 1.36 -7.78
CA ALA A 69 -6.49 1.67 -7.24
C ALA A 69 -5.44 0.56 -7.41
N ASP A 70 -5.82 -0.64 -7.87
CA ASP A 70 -4.87 -1.72 -8.14
C ASP A 70 -4.10 -1.40 -9.43
N VAL A 71 -2.78 -1.22 -9.32
CA VAL A 71 -1.88 -0.96 -10.46
C VAL A 71 -1.06 -2.17 -10.88
N GLY A 72 -1.33 -3.33 -10.26
CA GLY A 72 -0.70 -4.60 -10.55
C GLY A 72 0.50 -4.94 -9.66
N GLY A 73 1.25 -5.96 -10.08
CA GLY A 73 2.42 -6.45 -9.35
C GLY A 73 3.63 -5.53 -9.49
N ILE A 74 4.43 -5.36 -8.43
CA ILE A 74 5.72 -4.63 -8.47
C ILE A 74 6.91 -5.60 -8.45
N GLY A 75 8.01 -5.23 -9.11
CA GLY A 75 9.28 -5.95 -9.08
C GLY A 75 9.55 -6.75 -10.36
N HIS A 76 10.50 -7.68 -10.32
CA HIS A 76 11.04 -8.35 -11.53
C HIS A 76 9.99 -9.02 -12.44
N THR A 77 8.89 -9.51 -11.86
CA THR A 77 7.77 -10.12 -12.60
C THR A 77 6.50 -9.26 -12.55
N GLY A 78 6.67 -7.97 -12.24
CA GLY A 78 5.61 -6.98 -12.09
C GLY A 78 5.11 -6.38 -13.40
N THR A 79 4.31 -5.33 -13.29
CA THR A 79 3.81 -4.53 -14.41
C THR A 79 4.67 -3.30 -14.60
N ALA A 80 4.85 -2.89 -15.86
CA ALA A 80 5.56 -1.64 -16.18
C ALA A 80 4.92 -0.43 -15.49
N THR A 81 3.60 -0.43 -15.33
CA THR A 81 2.85 0.62 -14.63
C THR A 81 3.23 0.72 -13.15
N ALA A 82 3.23 -0.41 -12.42
CA ALA A 82 3.60 -0.42 -11.01
C ALA A 82 5.06 0.00 -10.81
N ASP A 83 5.98 -0.48 -11.65
CA ASP A 83 7.39 -0.13 -11.57
C ASP A 83 7.66 1.35 -11.93
N GLU A 84 6.92 1.92 -12.88
CA GLU A 84 6.99 3.35 -13.21
C GLU A 84 6.50 4.22 -12.05
N LEU A 85 5.35 3.88 -11.49
CA LEU A 85 4.81 4.58 -10.32
C LEU A 85 5.77 4.49 -9.15
N ALA A 86 6.38 3.33 -8.91
CA ALA A 86 7.35 3.16 -7.83
C ALA A 86 8.63 3.99 -8.04
N ARG A 87 9.19 3.98 -9.25
CA ARG A 87 10.41 4.73 -9.58
C ARG A 87 10.23 6.23 -9.41
N THR A 88 9.01 6.70 -9.56
CA THR A 88 8.70 8.12 -9.62
C THR A 88 7.90 8.61 -8.42
N ALA A 89 7.57 7.72 -7.48
CA ALA A 89 6.93 8.06 -6.22
C ALA A 89 7.85 8.94 -5.37
N ASP A 90 7.28 9.94 -4.71
CA ASP A 90 7.98 10.74 -3.70
C ASP A 90 7.78 10.20 -2.27
N LEU A 91 6.90 9.20 -2.12
CA LEU A 91 6.71 8.43 -0.90
C LEU A 91 6.23 7.01 -1.24
N VAL A 92 6.84 6.00 -0.63
CA VAL A 92 6.36 4.61 -0.67
C VAL A 92 5.90 4.18 0.72
N ILE A 93 4.68 3.62 0.80
CA ILE A 93 4.08 3.11 2.03
C ILE A 93 4.02 1.58 1.93
N GLY A 94 4.90 0.88 2.64
CA GLY A 94 4.91 -0.58 2.69
C GLY A 94 3.94 -1.11 3.74
N VAL A 95 3.03 -2.01 3.34
CA VAL A 95 1.99 -2.62 4.22
C VAL A 95 1.80 -4.10 3.97
#